data_AF-A0A969ELJ3-F1
#
_entry.id   AF-A0A969ELJ3-F1
#
_cell.length_a   1.000
_cell.length_b   1.000
_cell.length_c   1.000
_cell.angle_alpha   90.00
_cell.angle_beta   90.00
_cell.angle_gamma   90.00
#
_symmetry.space_group_name_H-M   'P 1'
#
loop_
_entity.id
_entity.type
_entity.pdbx_description
1 polymer ?
#
loop_
_entity_poly.entity_id
_entity_poly.type
_entity_poly.pdbx_seq_one_letter_code
_entity_poly.pdbx_strand_id
1 'polypeptide(L)'
;MKNKIFLSISLLVLLFVQVACTPVEGVLEVQIEPAAQVQGEENPLNDAKAIAKLLLGIDGNFLPLEKIQYLTAPCTTADGLGGPPKCAEGQADGTLIEVFPVGGPEGSYATADNIESVLASMTLKRLYAVYEIPSDTYTDEYCPIGQYALLFERELNDIPMPITAHVRDGKLVRLDFHFGVSEEDELQSIPVELVLIPPAGVEAWLGTTGQ
;
A
#
# COMPACT_ATOMS: atom_id res chain seq x y z
N MET A 1 16.83 -42.18 -50.85
CA MET A 1 16.40 -41.18 -51.85
C MET A 1 16.72 -39.79 -51.31
N LYS A 2 17.46 -38.98 -52.08
CA LYS A 2 17.96 -37.65 -51.72
C LYS A 2 16.97 -36.59 -52.20
N ASN A 3 16.53 -35.66 -51.36
CA ASN A 3 15.85 -34.41 -51.77
C ASN A 3 16.40 -33.28 -50.90
N LYS A 4 17.32 -32.45 -51.40
CA LYS A 4 17.16 -31.25 -52.26
C LYS A 4 16.65 -30.01 -51.50
N ILE A 5 17.65 -29.16 -51.26
CA ILE A 5 17.68 -27.75 -50.88
C ILE A 5 16.71 -26.90 -51.72
N PHE A 6 15.98 -25.98 -51.08
CA PHE A 6 15.52 -24.76 -51.72
C PHE A 6 15.84 -23.56 -50.81
N LEU A 7 16.79 -22.78 -51.30
CA LEU A 7 17.23 -21.47 -50.85
C LEU A 7 16.18 -20.45 -51.32
N SER A 8 15.60 -19.64 -50.43
CA SER A 8 14.77 -18.50 -50.84
C SER A 8 15.33 -17.21 -50.24
N ILE A 9 15.86 -16.40 -51.15
CA ILE A 9 16.43 -15.08 -50.97
C ILE A 9 15.27 -14.09 -50.85
N SER A 10 15.21 -13.31 -49.78
CA SER A 10 14.30 -12.16 -49.69
C SER A 10 15.07 -10.89 -49.33
N LEU A 11 15.37 -10.20 -50.43
CA LEU A 11 15.65 -8.80 -50.67
C LEU A 11 15.46 -7.84 -49.47
N LEU A 12 16.59 -7.33 -48.98
CA LEU A 12 16.71 -6.23 -48.04
C LEU A 12 16.56 -4.89 -48.80
N VAL A 13 15.46 -4.16 -48.60
CA VAL A 13 15.27 -2.80 -49.14
C VAL A 13 15.81 -1.79 -48.13
N LEU A 14 17.04 -1.30 -48.37
CA LEU A 14 17.63 -0.16 -47.66
C LEU A 14 17.04 1.14 -48.21
N LEU A 15 16.10 1.72 -47.49
CA LEU A 15 15.64 3.10 -47.70
C LEU A 15 16.60 4.05 -46.97
N PHE A 16 17.53 4.64 -47.72
CA PHE A 16 18.33 5.78 -47.27
C PHE A 16 17.45 7.03 -47.26
N VAL A 17 16.96 7.42 -46.08
CA VAL A 17 16.36 8.73 -45.86
C VAL A 17 17.51 9.73 -45.72
N GLN A 18 17.77 10.51 -46.76
CA GLN A 18 18.68 11.65 -46.68
C GLN A 18 17.98 12.79 -45.93
N VAL A 19 18.32 12.95 -44.65
CA VAL A 19 17.91 14.11 -43.85
C VAL A 19 18.79 15.30 -44.27
N ALA A 20 18.23 16.19 -45.08
CA ALA A 20 18.84 17.48 -45.36
C ALA A 20 18.66 18.37 -44.11
N CYS A 21 19.72 18.54 -43.33
CA CYS A 21 19.77 19.56 -42.27
C CYS A 21 19.89 20.94 -42.92
N THR A 22 18.80 21.71 -42.96
CA THR A 22 18.89 23.15 -43.18
C THR A 22 19.18 23.85 -41.86
N PRO A 23 20.20 24.71 -41.78
CA PRO A 23 20.43 25.54 -40.59
C PRO A 23 19.28 26.54 -40.45
N VAL A 24 18.52 26.42 -39.37
CA VAL A 24 17.55 27.43 -38.94
C VAL A 24 18.32 28.49 -38.16
N GLU A 25 18.63 29.61 -38.83
CA GLU A 25 19.04 30.85 -38.16
C GLU A 25 17.78 31.51 -37.57
N GLY A 26 17.34 30.98 -36.45
CA GLY A 26 16.33 31.58 -35.60
C GLY A 26 16.88 31.60 -34.18
N VAL A 27 17.30 32.79 -33.71
CA VAL A 27 17.60 33.01 -32.30
C VAL A 27 16.25 32.96 -31.57
N LEU A 28 15.85 31.77 -31.14
CA LEU A 28 14.76 31.60 -30.21
C LEU A 28 15.32 32.02 -28.84
N GLU A 29 14.99 33.24 -28.42
CA GLU A 29 15.17 33.66 -27.04
C GLU A 29 14.24 32.79 -26.18
N VAL A 30 14.74 31.63 -25.75
CA VAL A 30 14.08 30.79 -24.77
C VAL A 30 14.08 31.61 -23.48
N GLN A 31 12.94 32.25 -23.20
CA GLN A 31 12.65 32.71 -21.85
C GLN A 31 12.56 31.45 -20.98
N ILE A 32 13.69 31.10 -20.36
CA ILE A 32 13.71 30.12 -19.28
C ILE A 32 12.99 30.82 -18.12
N GLU A 33 11.69 30.57 -18.01
CA GLU A 33 11.01 30.82 -16.75
C GLU A 33 11.82 30.13 -15.65
N PRO A 34 12.18 30.82 -14.57
CA PRO A 34 12.93 30.21 -13.48
C PRO A 34 12.21 28.94 -13.08
N ALA A 35 12.91 27.80 -13.12
CA ALA A 35 12.37 26.53 -12.67
C ALA A 35 11.71 26.77 -11.32
N ALA A 36 10.37 26.73 -11.30
CA ALA A 36 9.61 26.84 -10.09
C ALA A 36 10.20 25.81 -9.14
N GLN A 37 10.70 26.26 -8.00
CA GLN A 37 11.27 25.37 -7.03
C GLN A 37 10.20 24.33 -6.72
N VAL A 38 10.46 23.08 -7.11
CA VAL A 38 9.62 21.94 -6.76
C VAL A 38 9.65 21.92 -5.24
N GLN A 39 8.61 22.48 -4.65
CA GLN A 39 8.43 22.48 -3.20
C GLN A 39 8.49 21.03 -2.77
N GLY A 40 9.36 20.79 -1.78
CA GLY A 40 10.01 19.51 -1.52
C GLY A 40 9.11 18.30 -1.75
N GLU A 41 9.62 17.37 -2.55
CA GLU A 41 9.10 16.02 -2.69
C GLU A 41 8.82 15.49 -1.28
N GLU A 42 7.54 15.51 -0.88
CA GLU A 42 7.11 15.03 0.41
C GLU A 42 7.54 13.59 0.50
N ASN A 43 8.48 13.29 1.41
CA ASN A 43 8.98 11.94 1.60
C ASN A 43 7.80 11.05 2.03
N PRO A 44 7.34 10.08 1.21
CA PRO A 44 6.17 9.27 1.54
C PRO A 44 6.33 8.46 2.84
N LEU A 45 7.57 8.28 3.32
CA LEU A 45 7.84 7.71 4.64
C LEU A 45 7.40 8.62 5.81
N ASN A 46 7.36 9.94 5.63
CA ASN A 46 6.82 10.88 6.62
C ASN A 46 5.31 10.71 6.80
N ASP A 47 4.61 10.39 5.72
CA ASP A 47 3.19 10.09 5.74
C ASP A 47 2.90 8.80 6.52
N ALA A 48 3.69 7.76 6.27
CA ALA A 48 3.64 6.52 7.05
C ALA A 48 3.92 6.77 8.54
N LYS A 49 4.88 7.66 8.86
CA LYS A 49 5.15 8.12 10.23
C LYS A 49 3.95 8.80 10.88
N ALA A 50 3.27 9.67 10.15
CA ALA A 50 2.08 10.36 10.66
C ALA A 50 0.97 9.36 10.99
N ILE A 51 0.70 8.39 10.11
CA ILE A 51 -0.28 7.32 10.37
C ILE A 51 0.12 6.48 11.58
N ALA A 52 1.39 6.10 11.71
CA ALA A 52 1.88 5.33 12.85
C ALA A 52 1.64 6.04 14.18
N LYS A 53 1.94 7.35 14.25
CA LYS A 53 1.67 8.16 15.43
C LYS A 53 0.19 8.21 15.81
N LEU A 54 -0.68 8.39 14.83
CA LEU A 54 -2.14 8.45 15.02
C LEU A 54 -2.73 7.11 15.49
N LEU A 55 -2.22 5.99 14.96
CA LEU A 55 -2.63 4.66 15.39
C LEU A 55 -2.19 4.35 16.83
N LEU A 56 -1.00 4.82 17.23
CA LEU A 56 -0.48 4.66 18.59
C LEU A 56 -1.05 5.66 19.60
N GLY A 57 -1.87 6.63 19.17
CA GLY A 57 -2.35 7.69 20.06
C GLY A 57 -1.25 8.65 20.53
N ILE A 58 -0.12 8.72 19.83
CA ILE A 58 0.98 9.63 20.18
C ILE A 58 0.46 11.06 20.05
N ASP A 59 0.85 11.93 20.98
CA ASP A 59 0.40 13.32 21.07
C ASP A 59 -1.12 13.45 21.42
N GLY A 60 -1.78 12.36 21.82
CA GLY A 60 -3.19 12.35 22.24
C GLY A 60 -4.20 12.39 21.08
N ASN A 61 -3.74 12.22 19.84
CA ASN A 61 -4.57 12.23 18.65
C ASN A 61 -4.82 10.81 18.15
N PHE A 62 -6.05 10.55 17.68
CA PHE A 62 -6.43 9.29 17.05
C PHE A 62 -6.52 9.45 15.53
N LEU A 63 -6.46 8.34 14.80
CA LEU A 63 -6.59 8.31 13.35
C LEU A 63 -7.94 8.91 12.91
N PRO A 64 -7.95 10.06 12.23
CA PRO A 64 -9.20 10.67 11.80
C PRO A 64 -9.72 9.97 10.53
N LEU A 65 -11.03 9.94 10.31
CA LEU A 65 -11.65 9.14 9.26
C LEU A 65 -11.20 9.53 7.85
N GLU A 66 -10.83 10.79 7.61
CA GLU A 66 -10.28 11.24 6.32
C GLU A 66 -8.90 10.65 5.97
N LYS A 67 -8.22 10.05 6.97
CA LYS A 67 -6.96 9.31 6.79
C LYS A 67 -7.20 7.83 6.47
N ILE A 68 -8.45 7.40 6.34
CA ILE A 68 -8.82 6.05 5.94
C ILE A 68 -9.25 6.08 4.48
N GLN A 69 -8.70 5.16 3.68
CA GLN A 69 -9.13 4.96 2.31
C GLN A 69 -10.08 3.78 2.24
N TYR A 70 -11.36 4.09 2.03
CA TYR A 70 -12.37 3.11 1.69
C TYR A 70 -12.25 2.70 0.22
N LEU A 71 -12.68 1.49 -0.08
CA LEU A 71 -12.93 1.02 -1.44
C LEU A 71 -14.42 0.80 -1.65
N THR A 72 -14.83 0.76 -2.91
CA THR A 72 -16.20 0.42 -3.29
C THR A 72 -16.24 -1.05 -3.72
N ALA A 73 -17.09 -1.86 -3.09
CA ALA A 73 -17.24 -3.27 -3.42
C ALA A 73 -18.72 -3.68 -3.51
N PRO A 74 -19.06 -4.66 -4.38
CA PRO A 74 -20.40 -5.24 -4.39
C PRO A 74 -20.62 -6.04 -3.10
N CYS A 75 -21.73 -5.77 -2.40
CA CYS A 75 -22.10 -6.55 -1.24
C CYS A 75 -22.74 -7.89 -1.62
N THR A 76 -22.76 -8.85 -0.69
CA THR A 76 -23.50 -10.11 -0.87
C THR A 76 -24.48 -10.42 0.26
N THR A 77 -25.61 -11.04 -0.09
CA THR A 77 -26.57 -11.64 0.86
C THR A 77 -26.26 -13.11 1.16
N ALA A 78 -25.30 -13.72 0.45
CA ALA A 78 -24.94 -15.10 0.67
C ALA A 78 -24.23 -15.28 2.02
N ASP A 79 -24.62 -16.32 2.76
CA ASP A 79 -23.90 -16.74 3.96
C ASP A 79 -22.56 -17.39 3.58
N GLY A 80 -21.56 -17.22 4.44
CA GLY A 80 -20.23 -17.75 4.21
C GLY A 80 -19.17 -17.00 5.01
N LEU A 81 -18.09 -17.72 5.32
CA LEU A 81 -16.88 -17.20 5.93
C LEU A 81 -15.98 -16.64 4.82
N GLY A 82 -15.52 -15.41 5.02
CA GLY A 82 -14.83 -14.63 3.98
C GLY A 82 -15.74 -14.25 2.79
N GLY A 83 -15.12 -13.64 1.78
CA GLY A 83 -15.80 -13.16 0.57
C GLY A 83 -16.24 -11.70 0.64
N PRO A 84 -17.06 -11.23 -0.32
CA PRO A 84 -17.48 -9.82 -0.40
C PRO A 84 -18.17 -9.32 0.89
N PRO A 85 -18.19 -7.99 1.12
CA PRO A 85 -18.86 -7.45 2.30
C PRO A 85 -20.35 -7.81 2.32
N LYS A 86 -20.96 -7.93 3.50
CA LYS A 86 -22.38 -8.30 3.60
C LYS A 86 -23.29 -7.12 3.25
N CYS A 87 -24.40 -7.41 2.57
CA CYS A 87 -25.43 -6.41 2.33
C CYS A 87 -26.20 -6.08 3.62
N ALA A 88 -26.63 -4.82 3.76
CA ALA A 88 -27.58 -4.45 4.80
C ALA A 88 -28.96 -5.11 4.58
N GLU A 89 -29.78 -5.17 5.62
CA GLU A 89 -31.13 -5.73 5.51
C GLU A 89 -31.95 -4.97 4.45
N GLY A 90 -32.54 -5.72 3.51
CA GLY A 90 -33.33 -5.16 2.41
C GLY A 90 -32.53 -4.62 1.23
N GLN A 91 -31.19 -4.60 1.30
CA GLN A 91 -30.33 -4.23 0.18
C GLN A 91 -30.17 -5.41 -0.79
N ALA A 92 -30.23 -5.12 -2.10
CA ALA A 92 -30.08 -6.15 -3.14
C ALA A 92 -28.63 -6.66 -3.21
N ASP A 93 -28.47 -7.96 -3.46
CA ASP A 93 -27.17 -8.59 -3.73
C ASP A 93 -26.47 -7.88 -4.90
N GLY A 94 -25.15 -7.66 -4.78
CA GLY A 94 -24.34 -6.93 -5.75
C GLY A 94 -24.39 -5.40 -5.63
N THR A 95 -25.15 -4.84 -4.69
CA THR A 95 -25.18 -3.38 -4.47
C THR A 95 -23.80 -2.89 -4.01
N LEU A 96 -23.29 -1.84 -4.64
CA LEU A 96 -22.01 -1.25 -4.30
C LEU A 96 -22.06 -0.51 -2.95
N ILE A 97 -21.12 -0.82 -2.06
CA ILE A 97 -20.96 -0.17 -0.75
C ILE A 97 -19.52 0.24 -0.50
N GLU A 98 -19.33 1.26 0.31
CA GLU A 98 -18.02 1.70 0.77
C GLU A 98 -17.58 0.90 1.99
N VAL A 99 -16.40 0.30 1.89
CA VAL A 99 -15.84 -0.57 2.92
C VAL A 99 -14.33 -0.40 3.04
N PHE A 100 -13.81 -0.72 4.21
CA PHE A 100 -12.41 -0.76 4.53
C PHE A 100 -11.97 -2.22 4.73
N PRO A 101 -10.98 -2.73 3.97
CA PRO A 101 -10.51 -4.11 4.07
C PRO A 101 -9.82 -4.40 5.40
N VAL A 102 -10.23 -5.49 6.04
CA VAL A 102 -9.64 -6.00 7.28
C VAL A 102 -9.29 -7.47 7.09
N GLY A 103 -8.02 -7.76 6.86
CA GLY A 103 -7.51 -9.11 6.70
C GLY A 103 -7.34 -9.86 8.02
N GLY A 104 -7.43 -11.17 7.88
CA GLY A 104 -7.31 -12.16 8.94
C GLY A 104 -7.49 -13.55 8.29
N PRO A 105 -7.70 -14.62 9.06
CA PRO A 105 -7.80 -15.98 8.50
C PRO A 105 -8.87 -16.14 7.42
N GLU A 106 -9.96 -15.37 7.52
CA GLU A 106 -11.08 -15.41 6.56
C GLU A 106 -11.25 -14.10 5.79
N GLY A 107 -10.57 -13.04 6.21
CA GLY A 107 -10.81 -11.68 5.73
C GLY A 107 -12.19 -11.15 6.12
N SER A 108 -12.29 -9.82 6.20
CA SER A 108 -13.52 -9.12 6.55
C SER A 108 -13.47 -7.68 6.03
N TYR A 109 -14.57 -6.95 6.24
CA TYR A 109 -14.70 -5.57 5.82
C TYR A 109 -15.34 -4.76 6.95
N ALA A 110 -14.83 -3.56 7.18
CA ALA A 110 -15.44 -2.56 8.02
C ALA A 110 -16.20 -1.54 7.16
N THR A 111 -17.39 -1.14 7.58
CA THR A 111 -18.10 0.00 6.99
C THR A 111 -17.69 1.29 7.69
N ALA A 112 -18.06 2.45 7.14
CA ALA A 112 -17.87 3.72 7.82
C ALA A 112 -18.49 3.73 9.24
N ASP A 113 -19.63 3.07 9.43
CA ASP A 113 -20.34 3.05 10.71
C ASP A 113 -19.67 2.20 11.80
N ASN A 114 -18.79 1.25 11.43
CA ASN A 114 -18.15 0.34 12.39
C ASN A 114 -16.62 0.43 12.45
N ILE A 115 -15.99 1.22 11.57
CA ILE A 115 -14.53 1.36 11.51
C ILE A 115 -13.92 1.83 12.82
N GLU A 116 -14.59 2.76 13.53
CA GLU A 116 -14.09 3.27 14.81
C GLU A 116 -14.03 2.16 15.86
N SER A 117 -15.02 1.26 15.85
CA SER A 117 -15.03 0.08 16.73
C SER A 117 -13.90 -0.89 16.37
N VAL A 118 -13.61 -1.07 15.07
CA VAL A 118 -12.47 -1.90 14.62
C VAL A 118 -11.17 -1.30 15.13
N LEU A 119 -10.95 0.01 14.91
CA LEU A 119 -9.74 0.70 15.34
C LEU A 119 -9.57 0.66 16.87
N ALA A 120 -10.64 0.90 17.63
CA ALA A 120 -10.63 0.85 19.08
C ALA A 120 -10.29 -0.56 19.64
N SER A 121 -10.59 -1.62 18.89
CA SER A 121 -10.30 -3.01 19.30
C SER A 121 -8.84 -3.44 19.14
N MET A 122 -8.02 -2.63 18.45
CA MET A 122 -6.65 -3.00 18.12
C MET A 122 -5.70 -2.94 19.31
N THR A 123 -5.95 -2.11 20.34
CA THR A 123 -5.09 -1.91 21.52
C THR A 123 -3.60 -2.18 21.23
N LEU A 124 -2.99 -1.29 20.45
CA LEU A 124 -1.60 -1.44 19.99
C LEU A 124 -0.64 -1.15 21.14
N LYS A 125 0.37 -2.00 21.33
CA LYS A 125 1.41 -1.78 22.34
C LYS A 125 2.52 -0.88 21.82
N ARG A 126 3.06 -1.21 20.63
CA ARG A 126 4.13 -0.44 19.97
C ARG A 126 4.17 -0.76 18.48
N LEU A 127 4.77 0.16 17.72
CA LEU A 127 5.30 -0.15 16.39
C LEU A 127 6.67 -0.83 16.59
N TYR A 128 6.96 -1.88 15.82
CA TYR A 128 8.26 -2.55 15.89
C TYR A 128 9.01 -2.60 14.56
N ALA A 129 8.36 -2.37 13.42
CA ALA A 129 9.10 -2.17 12.16
C ALA A 129 8.26 -1.43 11.12
N VAL A 130 8.95 -0.92 10.09
CA VAL A 130 8.34 -0.39 8.86
C VAL A 130 9.11 -0.95 7.68
N TYR A 131 8.38 -1.44 6.67
CA TYR A 131 8.98 -1.91 5.44
C TYR A 131 8.27 -1.37 4.20
N GLU A 132 9.01 -1.29 3.10
CA GLU A 132 8.52 -0.92 1.78
C GLU A 132 7.89 -2.12 1.09
N ILE A 133 6.74 -1.92 0.45
CA ILE A 133 6.06 -2.95 -0.32
C ILE A 133 6.47 -2.77 -1.78
N PRO A 134 7.11 -3.77 -2.41
CA PRO A 134 7.53 -3.68 -3.80
C PRO A 134 6.37 -3.34 -4.73
N SER A 135 6.60 -2.38 -5.64
CA SER A 135 5.56 -1.90 -6.58
C SER A 135 5.01 -2.97 -7.53
N ASP A 136 5.73 -4.08 -7.69
CA ASP A 136 5.36 -5.25 -8.49
C ASP A 136 4.67 -6.37 -7.67
N THR A 137 4.45 -6.15 -6.38
CA THR A 137 3.67 -7.05 -5.53
C THR A 137 2.25 -7.17 -6.08
N TYR A 138 1.74 -8.40 -6.20
CA TYR A 138 0.37 -8.64 -6.64
C TYR A 138 -0.64 -7.93 -5.73
N THR A 139 -1.57 -7.21 -6.34
CA THR A 139 -2.69 -6.55 -5.64
C THR A 139 -4.00 -7.09 -6.21
N ASP A 140 -4.90 -7.48 -5.31
CA ASP A 140 -6.29 -7.72 -5.65
C ASP A 140 -7.06 -6.39 -5.53
N GLU A 141 -8.10 -6.20 -6.34
CA GLU A 141 -8.92 -4.98 -6.33
C GLU A 141 -9.55 -4.72 -4.96
N TYR A 142 -9.92 -5.79 -4.25
CA TYR A 142 -10.55 -5.71 -2.92
C TYR A 142 -9.55 -5.89 -1.77
N CYS A 143 -8.27 -6.01 -2.08
CA CYS A 143 -7.20 -6.27 -1.12
C CYS A 143 -5.99 -5.34 -1.40
N PRO A 144 -6.15 -4.02 -1.21
CA PRO A 144 -5.10 -3.05 -1.50
C PRO A 144 -3.91 -3.27 -0.57
N ILE A 145 -2.72 -3.33 -1.17
CA ILE A 145 -1.48 -3.67 -0.45
C ILE A 145 -0.72 -2.47 0.13
N GLY A 146 -1.07 -1.22 -0.18
CA GLY A 146 -0.29 -0.06 0.29
C GLY A 146 0.98 0.23 -0.53
N GLN A 147 1.82 1.11 -0.02
CA GLN A 147 3.23 1.39 -0.40
C GLN A 147 4.17 1.03 0.76
N TYR A 148 3.70 1.23 1.99
CA TYR A 148 4.39 0.84 3.21
C TYR A 148 3.51 -0.07 4.05
N ALA A 149 4.15 -0.93 4.83
CA ALA A 149 3.51 -1.66 5.90
C ALA A 149 4.16 -1.32 7.24
N LEU A 150 3.30 -1.00 8.20
CA LEU A 150 3.64 -0.69 9.58
C LEU A 150 3.33 -1.92 10.43
N LEU A 151 4.34 -2.47 11.09
CA LEU A 151 4.18 -3.66 11.91
C LEU A 151 4.02 -3.29 13.39
N PHE A 152 2.88 -3.66 13.96
CA PHE A 152 2.54 -3.36 15.34
C PHE A 152 2.46 -4.60 16.20
N GLU A 153 3.00 -4.47 17.41
CA GLU A 153 2.79 -5.42 18.49
C GLU A 153 1.39 -5.21 19.08
N ARG A 154 0.69 -6.33 19.27
CA ARG A 154 -0.57 -6.41 19.99
C ARG A 154 -0.66 -7.76 20.68
N GLU A 155 -1.34 -7.76 21.82
CA GLU A 155 -1.76 -8.98 22.50
C GLU A 155 -3.27 -8.97 22.72
N LEU A 156 -3.88 -10.15 22.59
CA LEU A 156 -5.27 -10.39 22.99
C LEU A 156 -5.28 -11.57 23.96
N ASN A 157 -5.63 -11.32 25.22
CA ASN A 157 -5.63 -12.34 26.28
C ASN A 157 -4.29 -13.10 26.39
N ASP A 158 -3.18 -12.36 26.44
CA ASP A 158 -1.80 -12.86 26.50
C ASP A 158 -1.35 -13.69 25.26
N ILE A 159 -2.12 -13.65 24.18
CA ILE A 159 -1.76 -14.26 22.90
C ILE A 159 -1.22 -13.18 21.97
N PRO A 160 0.03 -13.30 21.47
CA PRO A 160 0.57 -12.41 20.44
C PRO A 160 -0.32 -12.44 19.20
N MET A 161 -0.69 -11.24 18.74
CA MET A 161 -1.46 -11.07 17.51
C MET A 161 -1.00 -9.79 16.80
N PRO A 162 0.17 -9.82 16.14
CA PRO A 162 0.69 -8.68 15.41
C PRO A 162 -0.33 -8.14 14.41
N ILE A 163 -0.27 -6.83 14.18
CA ILE A 163 -1.09 -6.16 13.16
C ILE A 163 -0.18 -5.52 12.13
N THR A 164 -0.48 -5.72 10.85
CA THR A 164 0.12 -4.96 9.76
C THR A 164 -0.87 -3.89 9.29
N ALA A 165 -0.45 -2.63 9.32
CA ALA A 165 -1.21 -1.53 8.76
C ALA A 165 -0.60 -1.08 7.43
N HIS A 166 -1.38 -1.17 6.35
CA HIS A 166 -0.93 -0.80 5.01
C HIS A 166 -1.22 0.68 4.75
N VAL A 167 -0.21 1.42 4.32
CA VAL A 167 -0.30 2.86 4.08
C VAL A 167 0.05 3.18 2.63
N ARG A 168 -0.76 4.03 1.99
CA ARG A 168 -0.51 4.58 0.64
C ARG A 168 -0.92 6.04 0.61
N ASP A 169 -0.07 6.91 0.07
CA ASP A 169 -0.35 8.33 -0.11
C ASP A 169 -0.91 9.00 1.17
N GLY A 170 -0.31 8.66 2.32
CA GLY A 170 -0.70 9.18 3.63
C GLY A 170 -2.07 8.76 4.14
N LYS A 171 -2.61 7.64 3.63
CA LYS A 171 -3.85 7.02 4.10
C LYS A 171 -3.63 5.58 4.51
N LEU A 172 -4.34 5.15 5.55
CA LEU A 172 -4.51 3.75 5.90
C LEU A 172 -5.45 3.10 4.88
N VAL A 173 -4.99 2.04 4.21
CA VAL A 173 -5.77 1.37 3.14
C VAL A 173 -6.24 -0.03 3.51
N ARG A 174 -5.60 -0.67 4.50
CA ARG A 174 -5.93 -2.01 4.98
C ARG A 174 -5.28 -2.28 6.34
N LEU A 175 -5.91 -3.15 7.12
CA LEU A 175 -5.34 -3.76 8.33
C LEU A 175 -5.31 -5.28 8.17
N ASP A 176 -4.23 -5.92 8.60
CA ASP A 176 -4.12 -7.37 8.67
C ASP A 176 -3.84 -7.83 10.10
N PHE A 177 -4.64 -8.78 10.59
CA PHE A 177 -4.47 -9.40 11.89
C PHE A 177 -3.82 -10.78 11.75
N HIS A 178 -2.67 -10.97 12.38
CA HIS A 178 -1.88 -12.19 12.27
C HIS A 178 -2.08 -13.08 13.49
N PHE A 179 -2.79 -14.19 13.33
CA PHE A 179 -3.11 -15.10 14.43
C PHE A 179 -2.06 -16.21 14.56
N GLY A 180 -1.52 -16.37 15.77
CA GLY A 180 -0.58 -17.46 16.07
C GLY A 180 0.81 -17.26 15.46
N VAL A 181 1.14 -16.03 15.04
CA VAL A 181 2.45 -15.62 14.53
C VAL A 181 3.04 -14.63 15.52
N SER A 182 4.32 -14.80 15.87
CA SER A 182 5.03 -13.82 16.70
C SER A 182 5.52 -12.64 15.86
N GLU A 183 5.82 -11.49 16.50
CA GLU A 183 6.43 -10.35 15.81
C GLU A 183 7.75 -10.73 15.12
N GLU A 184 8.53 -11.62 15.75
CA GLU A 184 9.80 -12.09 15.23
C GLU A 184 9.60 -12.94 13.98
N ASP A 185 8.66 -13.90 14.01
CA ASP A 185 8.36 -14.74 12.86
C ASP A 185 7.83 -13.91 11.68
N GLU A 186 6.95 -12.95 11.94
CA GLU A 186 6.44 -12.02 10.93
C GLU A 186 7.59 -11.21 10.31
N LEU A 187 8.47 -10.65 11.13
CA LEU A 187 9.61 -9.86 10.64
C LEU A 187 10.60 -10.71 9.85
N GLN A 188 10.86 -11.95 10.26
CA GLN A 188 11.74 -12.87 9.55
C GLN A 188 11.21 -13.29 8.18
N SER A 189 9.90 -13.18 7.95
CA SER A 189 9.29 -13.44 6.64
C SER A 189 9.55 -12.33 5.61
N ILE A 190 10.00 -11.16 6.06
CA ILE A 190 10.21 -9.96 5.23
C ILE A 190 11.68 -9.91 4.78
N PRO A 191 11.97 -9.76 3.48
CA PRO A 191 13.32 -9.51 3.00
C PRO A 191 13.95 -8.28 3.67
N VAL A 192 15.15 -8.45 4.24
CA VAL A 192 15.81 -7.42 5.05
C VAL A 192 16.04 -6.11 4.30
N GLU A 193 16.22 -6.18 2.98
CA GLU A 193 16.38 -5.04 2.08
C GLU A 193 15.13 -4.17 1.96
N LEU A 194 13.95 -4.71 2.30
CA LEU A 194 12.69 -3.96 2.31
C LEU A 194 12.45 -3.25 3.65
N VAL A 195 13.13 -3.66 4.72
CA VAL A 195 12.96 -3.07 6.06
C VAL A 195 13.60 -1.69 6.10
N LEU A 196 12.76 -0.66 6.12
CA LEU A 196 13.18 0.74 6.17
C LEU A 196 13.54 1.16 7.58
N ILE A 197 12.70 0.78 8.55
CA ILE A 197 12.88 1.10 9.97
C ILE A 197 12.86 -0.22 10.75
N PRO A 198 14.03 -0.73 11.19
CA PRO A 198 14.09 -1.94 12.01
C PRO A 198 13.67 -1.64 13.46
N PRO A 199 13.42 -2.68 14.29
CA PRO A 199 13.01 -2.50 15.69
C PRO A 199 13.85 -1.53 16.51
N ALA A 200 15.17 -1.58 16.36
CA ALA A 200 16.08 -0.69 17.08
C ALA A 200 15.98 0.80 16.66
N GLY A 201 15.40 1.09 15.50
CA GLY A 201 15.27 2.44 14.95
C GLY A 201 13.91 3.10 15.19
N VAL A 202 12.90 2.35 15.65
CA VAL A 202 11.51 2.84 15.69
C VAL A 202 11.33 4.03 16.62
N GLU A 203 11.88 4.00 17.83
CA GLU A 203 11.70 5.11 18.78
C GLU A 203 12.33 6.42 18.28
N ALA A 204 13.53 6.33 17.70
CA ALA A 204 14.20 7.47 17.09
C ALA A 204 13.39 7.99 15.88
N TRP A 205 12.87 7.08 15.07
CA TRP A 205 12.05 7.44 13.92
C TRP A 205 10.73 8.09 14.33
N LEU A 206 10.03 7.61 15.35
CA LEU A 206 8.81 8.22 15.90
C LEU A 206 9.09 9.53 16.64
N GLY A 207 10.33 9.76 17.09
CA GLY A 207 10.71 10.89 17.91
C GLY A 207 10.28 10.75 19.38
N THR A 208 10.23 9.51 19.88
CA THR A 208 9.81 9.17 21.25
C THR A 208 10.98 8.81 22.17
N THR A 209 12.22 9.02 21.73
CA THR A 209 13.43 8.74 22.52
C THR A 209 13.49 9.66 23.74
N GLY A 210 13.31 9.12 24.95
CA GLY A 210 13.46 9.87 26.21
C GLY A 210 12.19 10.14 27.02
N GLN A 211 11.09 9.43 26.74
CA GLN A 211 9.95 9.31 27.66
C GLN A 211 10.06 8.08 28.56
#